data_AF-A0A1Y2K4S7-F1
#
_entry.id   AF-A0A1Y2K4S7-F1
#
_cell.length_a   1.000
_cell.length_b   1.000
_cell.length_c   1.000
_cell.angle_alpha   90.00
_cell.angle_beta   90.00
_cell.angle_gamma   90.00
#
_symmetry.space_group_name_H-M   'P 1'
#
loop_
_entity.id
_entity.type
_entity.pdbx_description
1 polymer ?
#
loop_
_entity_poly.entity_id
_entity_poly.type
_entity_poly.pdbx_seq_one_letter_code
_entity_poly.pdbx_strand_id
1 'polypeptide(L)'
;MARPLGEMSRKRLMRLMARLTGAQGGGRYERVCDMASASGQEAIASLLPESAGLAALGSRHDRALWVYLNEPALFRRAEQTLLMEMARYGQFWRGYAAPQGVDVEANALGRMGFESRVGRLFENGDAYLELYGRRAGEEGDWVTQAALYRSSGNGAERAPVLEAVILYDARSGMLEIIAMAPPRAEVIAALFAETLLNAKRALAPLWRQQGIRDGAWVAPAHRAFPVRGAMGWCDEEGWRPVDTPAARAANEARWRALAH
;
A
#
# COMPACT_ATOMS: atom_id res chain seq x y z
N MET A 1 5.66 23.71 7.61
CA MET A 1 6.02 23.94 9.02
C MET A 1 5.26 22.94 9.87
N ALA A 2 5.93 21.89 10.34
CA ALA A 2 5.34 20.88 11.22
C ALA A 2 4.99 21.53 12.56
N ARG A 3 3.77 21.30 13.07
CA ARG A 3 3.39 21.74 14.42
C ARG A 3 4.24 20.97 15.44
N PRO A 4 4.73 21.61 16.50
CA PRO A 4 5.50 20.92 17.53
C PRO A 4 4.66 19.78 18.13
N LEU A 5 5.31 18.65 18.40
CA LEU A 5 4.82 17.46 19.11
C LEU A 5 4.50 17.81 20.57
N GLY A 6 3.61 18.77 20.80
CA GLY A 6 3.08 19.12 22.11
C GLY A 6 1.88 18.24 22.39
N GLU A 7 1.98 17.43 23.46
CA GLU A 7 0.96 16.56 24.03
C GLU A 7 -0.47 16.96 23.64
N MET A 8 -1.03 16.25 22.65
CA MET A 8 -2.46 16.27 22.44
C MET A 8 -3.10 15.58 23.64
N SER A 9 -3.71 16.35 24.53
CA SER A 9 -4.37 15.76 25.71
C SER A 9 -5.40 14.70 25.30
N ARG A 10 -5.47 13.59 26.03
CA ARG A 10 -6.43 12.48 25.83
C ARG A 10 -7.88 12.98 25.69
N LYS A 11 -8.23 14.09 26.34
CA LYS A 11 -9.55 14.76 26.26
C LYS A 11 -9.79 15.50 24.94
N ARG A 12 -8.73 15.98 24.28
CA ARG A 12 -8.79 16.56 22.92
C ARG A 12 -8.86 15.44 21.88
N LEU A 13 -8.12 14.35 22.10
CA LEU A 13 -8.17 13.13 21.29
C LEU A 13 -9.58 12.52 21.26
N MET A 14 -10.17 12.26 22.42
CA MET A 14 -11.51 11.69 22.52
C MET A 14 -12.60 12.58 21.90
N ARG A 15 -12.47 13.91 22.02
CA ARG A 15 -13.37 14.86 21.34
C ARG A 15 -13.21 14.87 19.83
N LEU A 16 -12.01 14.60 19.32
CA LEU A 16 -11.77 14.51 17.89
C LEU A 16 -12.27 13.18 17.33
N MET A 17 -12.02 12.08 18.04
CA MET A 17 -12.53 10.74 17.71
C MET A 17 -14.06 10.73 17.70
N ALA A 18 -14.71 11.32 18.70
CA ALA A 18 -16.17 11.48 18.74
C ALA A 18 -16.74 12.33 17.58
N ARG A 19 -15.94 13.24 17.00
CA ARG A 19 -16.33 14.00 15.79
C ARG A 19 -16.13 13.18 14.51
N LEU A 20 -15.14 12.30 14.49
CA LEU A 20 -14.89 11.38 13.37
C LEU A 20 -15.96 10.27 13.30
N THR A 21 -16.61 9.92 14.41
CA THR A 21 -17.67 8.90 14.48
C THR A 21 -19.10 9.42 14.22
N GLY A 22 -19.30 10.73 14.01
CA GLY A 22 -20.62 11.31 13.72
C GLY A 22 -21.16 11.00 12.31
N ALA A 23 -22.45 11.28 12.05
CA ALA A 23 -23.26 10.85 10.88
C ALA A 23 -22.75 11.18 9.45
N GLN A 24 -21.56 11.78 9.30
CA GLN A 24 -20.87 12.09 8.03
C GLN A 24 -19.41 11.55 8.02
N GLY A 25 -19.00 10.78 9.03
CA GLY A 25 -17.60 10.44 9.34
C GLY A 25 -17.24 8.97 9.39
N GLY A 26 -18.20 8.04 9.21
CA GLY A 26 -18.07 6.58 9.41
C GLY A 26 -17.12 5.81 8.48
N GLY A 27 -16.16 6.48 7.85
CA GLY A 27 -14.97 5.82 7.29
C GLY A 27 -13.65 6.39 7.81
N ARG A 28 -13.67 7.55 8.49
CA ARG A 28 -12.44 8.22 8.97
C ARG A 28 -11.95 7.60 10.27
N TYR A 29 -12.87 7.18 11.14
CA TYR A 29 -12.53 6.53 12.40
C TYR A 29 -11.93 5.14 12.13
N GLU A 30 -12.56 4.37 11.26
CA GLU A 30 -12.16 3.02 10.83
C GLU A 30 -10.75 3.04 10.26
N ARG A 31 -10.45 4.01 9.38
CA ARG A 31 -9.11 4.21 8.84
C ARG A 31 -8.07 4.45 9.93
N VAL A 32 -8.38 5.28 10.93
CA VAL A 32 -7.47 5.54 12.06
C VAL A 32 -7.29 4.28 12.92
N CYS A 33 -8.35 3.53 13.18
CA CYS A 33 -8.29 2.28 13.94
C CYS A 33 -7.48 1.20 13.20
N ASP A 34 -7.69 1.06 11.90
CA ASP A 34 -6.91 0.17 11.05
C ASP A 34 -5.42 0.50 11.11
N MET A 35 -5.09 1.79 11.04
CA MET A 35 -3.71 2.26 11.14
C MET A 35 -3.15 2.14 12.57
N ALA A 36 -3.99 2.01 13.59
CA ALA A 36 -3.58 1.73 14.96
C ALA A 36 -3.31 0.23 15.24
N SER A 37 -3.66 -0.66 14.30
CA SER A 37 -3.29 -2.09 14.36
C SER A 37 -1.77 -2.29 14.27
N ALA A 38 -1.27 -3.49 14.57
CA ALA A 38 0.16 -3.80 14.44
C ALA A 38 0.68 -3.54 13.01
N SER A 39 0.03 -4.13 12.00
CA SER A 39 0.40 -3.94 10.59
C SER A 39 0.22 -2.50 10.12
N GLY A 40 -0.75 -1.76 10.67
CA GLY A 40 -0.91 -0.33 10.40
C GLY A 40 0.26 0.50 10.93
N GLN A 41 0.75 0.19 12.14
CA GLN A 41 1.92 0.85 12.71
C GLN A 41 3.20 0.53 11.95
N GLU A 42 3.38 -0.72 11.50
CA GLU A 42 4.49 -1.11 10.63
C GLU A 42 4.44 -0.35 9.30
N ALA A 43 3.25 -0.19 8.71
CA ALA A 43 3.08 0.60 7.49
C ALA A 43 3.46 2.08 7.69
N ILE A 44 3.06 2.70 8.81
CA ILE A 44 3.48 4.07 9.18
C ILE A 44 5.00 4.13 9.36
N ALA A 45 5.57 3.20 10.12
CA ALA A 45 6.99 3.16 10.41
C ALA A 45 7.83 2.98 9.14
N SER A 46 7.35 2.16 8.19
CA SER A 46 8.07 1.91 6.92
C SER A 46 8.26 3.16 6.06
N LEU A 47 7.42 4.18 6.25
CA LEU A 47 7.43 5.44 5.50
C LEU A 47 8.13 6.57 6.23
N LEU A 48 8.44 6.39 7.51
CA LEU A 48 9.05 7.40 8.35
C LEU A 48 10.51 7.06 8.63
N PRO A 49 11.42 8.02 8.56
CA PRO A 49 12.72 7.86 9.18
C PRO A 49 12.55 7.71 10.71
N GLU A 50 13.45 6.95 11.35
CA GLU A 50 13.49 6.66 12.80
C GLU A 50 13.34 7.91 13.70
N SER A 51 13.60 9.11 13.18
CA SER A 51 13.59 10.39 13.91
C SER A 51 12.25 11.14 13.93
N ALA A 52 11.15 10.59 13.41
CA ALA A 52 9.88 11.31 13.26
C ALA A 52 9.15 11.68 14.58
N GLY A 53 9.72 11.35 15.76
CA GLY A 53 9.18 11.75 17.06
C GLY A 53 7.84 11.09 17.44
N LEU A 54 7.30 10.21 16.59
CA LEU A 54 6.05 9.49 16.87
C LEU A 54 6.16 8.55 18.08
N ALA A 55 7.36 8.05 18.39
CA ALA A 55 7.60 7.23 19.58
C ALA A 55 7.22 7.95 20.90
N ALA A 56 7.25 9.28 20.91
CA ALA A 56 6.82 10.09 22.06
C ALA A 56 5.30 10.14 22.25
N LEU A 57 4.51 9.69 21.26
CA LEU A 57 3.05 9.60 21.37
C LEU A 57 2.67 8.29 22.06
N GLY A 58 1.91 8.42 23.16
CA GLY A 58 1.69 7.34 24.13
C GLY A 58 1.02 6.08 23.60
N SER A 59 0.10 6.18 22.64
CA SER A 59 -0.59 5.00 22.07
C SER A 59 -0.52 4.91 20.54
N ARG A 60 -0.75 3.70 20.01
CA ARG A 60 -0.87 3.45 18.56
C ARG A 60 -1.96 4.29 17.90
N HIS A 61 -3.08 4.50 18.61
CA HIS A 61 -4.17 5.37 18.18
C HIS A 61 -3.75 6.84 18.12
N ASP A 62 -2.97 7.31 19.10
CA ASP A 62 -2.46 8.68 19.11
C ASP A 62 -1.54 8.92 17.91
N ARG A 63 -0.67 7.96 17.59
CA ARG A 63 0.20 8.01 16.42
C ARG A 63 -0.59 8.03 15.12
N ALA A 64 -1.51 7.07 14.94
CA ALA A 64 -2.33 6.97 13.73
C ALA A 64 -3.17 8.25 13.52
N LEU A 65 -3.78 8.77 14.58
CA LEU A 65 -4.57 10.00 14.51
C LEU A 65 -3.69 11.23 14.23
N TRP A 66 -2.51 11.31 14.85
CA TRP A 66 -1.59 12.42 14.59
C TRP A 66 -1.17 12.45 13.12
N VAL A 67 -0.80 11.30 12.55
CA VAL A 67 -0.45 11.19 11.12
C VAL A 67 -1.65 11.56 10.24
N TYR A 68 -2.84 11.07 10.57
CA TYR A 68 -4.08 11.39 9.84
C TYR A 68 -4.33 12.90 9.73
N LEU A 69 -4.08 13.64 10.81
CA LEU A 69 -4.39 15.07 10.89
C LEU A 69 -3.28 15.98 10.39
N ASN A 70 -2.01 15.60 10.60
CA ASN A 70 -0.87 16.46 10.34
C ASN A 70 -0.12 16.07 9.05
N GLU A 71 -0.16 14.79 8.67
CA GLU A 71 0.59 14.26 7.52
C GLU A 71 -0.35 13.43 6.61
N PRO A 72 -1.39 14.04 6.02
CA PRO A 72 -2.43 13.31 5.28
C PRO A 72 -1.91 12.57 4.04
N ALA A 73 -0.83 13.06 3.42
CA ALA A 73 -0.19 12.34 2.31
C ALA A 73 0.50 11.06 2.82
N LEU A 74 1.20 11.13 3.95
CA LEU A 74 1.83 9.97 4.57
C LEU A 74 0.79 8.95 5.03
N PHE A 75 -0.30 9.42 5.64
CA PHE A 75 -1.39 8.55 6.06
C PHE A 75 -1.94 7.73 4.88
N ARG A 76 -2.22 8.37 3.73
CA ARG A 76 -2.69 7.67 2.53
C ARG A 76 -1.67 6.66 1.99
N ARG A 77 -0.38 7.00 1.98
CA ARG A 77 0.69 6.06 1.58
C ARG A 77 0.78 4.87 2.52
N ALA A 78 0.62 5.10 3.82
CA ALA A 78 0.64 4.05 4.83
C ALA A 78 -0.57 3.12 4.66
N GLU A 79 -1.74 3.65 4.33
CA GLU A 79 -2.90 2.84 3.97
C GLU A 79 -2.63 1.97 2.74
N GLN A 80 -2.01 2.52 1.70
CA GLN A 80 -1.63 1.75 0.50
C GLN A 80 -0.63 0.63 0.82
N THR A 81 0.33 0.90 1.71
CA THR A 81 1.26 -0.11 2.19
C THR A 81 0.55 -1.20 2.99
N LEU A 82 -0.28 -0.84 3.98
CA LEU A 82 -1.07 -1.80 4.74
C LEU A 82 -1.93 -2.67 3.82
N LEU A 83 -2.60 -2.02 2.87
CA LEU A 83 -3.44 -2.66 1.88
C LEU A 83 -2.65 -3.64 1.01
N MET A 84 -1.42 -3.28 0.61
CA MET A 84 -0.53 -4.16 -0.13
C MET A 84 -0.13 -5.39 0.68
N GLU A 85 0.30 -5.21 1.93
CA GLU A 85 0.69 -6.30 2.82
C GLU A 85 -0.50 -7.25 3.08
N MET A 86 -1.71 -6.70 3.27
CA MET A 86 -2.93 -7.50 3.48
C MET A 86 -3.33 -8.29 2.23
N ALA A 87 -3.10 -7.75 1.03
CA ALA A 87 -3.52 -8.39 -0.22
C ALA A 87 -2.46 -9.33 -0.83
N ARG A 88 -1.24 -9.37 -0.29
CA ARG A 88 -0.16 -10.29 -0.74
C ARG A 88 -0.56 -11.77 -0.68
N TYR A 89 -1.53 -12.12 0.16
CA TYR A 89 -2.06 -13.49 0.30
C TYR A 89 -3.35 -13.73 -0.50
N GLY A 90 -3.77 -12.78 -1.35
CA GLY A 90 -5.03 -12.82 -2.08
C GLY A 90 -4.87 -13.04 -3.59
N GLN A 91 -6.00 -13.27 -4.26
CA GLN A 91 -6.07 -13.48 -5.72
C GLN A 91 -5.64 -12.27 -6.56
N PHE A 92 -5.48 -11.10 -5.96
CA PHE A 92 -5.16 -9.83 -6.62
C PHE A 92 -3.65 -9.55 -6.71
N TRP A 93 -2.83 -10.32 -5.99
CA TRP A 93 -1.38 -10.17 -5.99
C TRP A 93 -0.73 -10.91 -7.17
N ARG A 94 0.26 -10.27 -7.80
CA ARG A 94 1.11 -10.87 -8.85
C ARG A 94 2.56 -10.45 -8.63
N GLY A 95 3.47 -11.42 -8.72
CA GLY A 95 4.91 -11.20 -8.64
C GLY A 95 5.62 -11.50 -9.97
N TYR A 96 6.60 -10.67 -10.31
CA TYR A 96 7.40 -10.74 -11.52
C TYR A 96 8.90 -10.56 -11.20
N ALA A 97 9.76 -11.23 -11.97
CA ALA A 97 11.17 -10.93 -12.03
C ALA A 97 11.39 -9.80 -13.05
N ALA A 98 11.80 -8.65 -12.54
CA ALA A 98 12.22 -7.47 -13.27
C ALA A 98 13.77 -7.33 -13.22
N PRO A 99 14.37 -6.40 -13.97
CA PRO A 99 15.82 -6.17 -13.90
C PRO A 99 16.30 -5.90 -12.46
N GLN A 100 17.48 -6.42 -12.13
CA GLN A 100 18.17 -6.18 -10.86
C GLN A 100 19.15 -5.01 -11.00
N GLY A 101 19.38 -4.29 -9.91
CA GLY A 101 20.31 -3.15 -9.85
C GLY A 101 19.87 -1.94 -10.66
N VAL A 102 18.59 -1.85 -11.04
CA VAL A 102 18.03 -0.72 -11.77
C VAL A 102 17.17 0.08 -10.80
N ASP A 103 17.49 1.34 -10.58
CA ASP A 103 16.60 2.23 -9.84
C ASP A 103 15.41 2.63 -10.71
N VAL A 104 14.26 2.86 -10.09
CA VAL A 104 13.08 3.37 -10.81
C VAL A 104 13.42 4.74 -11.36
N GLU A 105 13.46 4.86 -12.68
CA GLU A 105 13.68 6.12 -13.38
C GLU A 105 12.47 7.04 -13.17
N ALA A 106 12.48 7.78 -12.06
CA ALA A 106 11.45 8.79 -11.74
C ALA A 106 11.59 10.07 -12.59
N ASN A 107 12.23 10.00 -13.76
CA ASN A 107 12.31 11.14 -14.66
C ASN A 107 10.92 11.44 -15.25
N ALA A 108 10.66 12.72 -15.54
CA ALA A 108 9.33 13.16 -15.93
C ALA A 108 8.82 12.46 -17.21
N LEU A 109 9.72 12.13 -18.14
CA LEU A 109 9.37 11.48 -19.41
C LEU A 109 8.92 10.03 -19.23
N GLY A 110 9.65 9.24 -18.43
CA GLY A 110 9.29 7.85 -18.12
C GLY A 110 7.95 7.79 -17.40
N ARG A 111 7.75 8.66 -16.41
CA ARG A 111 6.47 8.79 -15.68
C ARG A 111 5.31 9.17 -16.58
N MET A 112 5.44 10.22 -17.39
CA MET A 112 4.40 10.64 -18.33
C MET A 112 4.10 9.55 -19.36
N GLY A 113 5.13 8.85 -19.85
CA GLY A 113 4.99 7.72 -20.76
C GLY A 113 4.21 6.56 -20.13
N PHE A 114 4.52 6.23 -18.88
CA PHE A 114 3.79 5.22 -18.12
C PHE A 114 2.33 5.63 -17.92
N GLU A 115 2.08 6.82 -17.36
CA GLU A 115 0.75 7.34 -17.08
C GLU A 115 -0.11 7.40 -18.36
N SER A 116 0.46 7.88 -19.48
CA SER A 116 -0.25 7.92 -20.77
C SER A 116 -0.62 6.52 -21.28
N ARG A 117 0.29 5.54 -21.18
CA ARG A 117 0.05 4.18 -21.68
C ARG A 117 -0.95 3.42 -20.79
N VAL A 118 -0.87 3.61 -19.47
CA VAL A 118 -1.81 3.01 -18.53
C VAL A 118 -3.19 3.67 -18.63
N GLY A 119 -3.27 4.98 -18.83
CA GLY A 119 -4.53 5.71 -19.03
C GLY A 119 -5.36 5.13 -20.18
N ARG A 120 -4.72 4.64 -21.25
CA ARG A 120 -5.41 3.95 -22.37
C ARG A 120 -6.07 2.62 -21.98
N LEU A 121 -5.71 2.05 -20.82
CA LEU A 121 -6.38 0.86 -20.28
C LEU A 121 -7.69 1.21 -19.58
N PHE A 122 -7.96 2.49 -19.35
CA PHE A 122 -9.15 2.99 -18.68
C PHE A 122 -10.11 3.58 -19.72
N GLU A 123 -11.38 3.15 -19.69
CA GLU A 123 -12.38 3.55 -20.68
C GLU A 123 -12.58 5.07 -20.78
N ASN A 124 -12.36 5.83 -19.70
CA ASN A 124 -12.55 7.27 -19.61
C ASN A 124 -11.64 7.93 -18.55
N GLY A 125 -10.37 7.55 -18.48
CA GLY A 125 -9.52 8.00 -17.37
C GLY A 125 -8.08 8.31 -17.75
N ASP A 126 -7.61 9.47 -17.30
CA ASP A 126 -6.18 9.71 -17.13
C ASP A 126 -5.65 8.84 -15.98
N ALA A 127 -4.39 8.42 -16.08
CA ALA A 127 -3.72 7.76 -14.98
C ALA A 127 -2.81 8.75 -14.25
N TYR A 128 -2.69 8.57 -12.95
CA TYR A 128 -1.75 9.30 -12.10
C TYR A 128 -0.93 8.30 -11.31
N LEU A 129 0.39 8.43 -11.34
CA LEU A 129 1.30 7.56 -10.61
C LEU A 129 1.95 8.33 -9.47
N GLU A 130 1.78 7.88 -8.23
CA GLU A 130 2.55 8.39 -7.11
C GLU A 130 3.69 7.42 -6.78
N LEU A 131 4.95 7.89 -6.80
CA LEU A 131 6.13 7.10 -6.46
C LEU A 131 6.71 7.58 -5.12
N TYR A 132 7.09 6.64 -4.26
CA TYR A 132 7.78 6.94 -3.01
C TYR A 132 8.64 5.77 -2.53
N GLY A 133 9.74 6.10 -1.85
CA GLY A 133 10.56 5.11 -1.16
C GLY A 133 9.95 4.74 0.20
N ARG A 134 10.10 3.47 0.59
CA ARG A 134 9.80 2.99 1.94
C ARG A 134 10.77 1.86 2.31
N ARG A 135 10.80 1.49 3.59
CA ARG A 135 11.44 0.24 4.01
C ARG A 135 10.53 -0.96 3.74
N ALA A 136 11.10 -2.09 3.36
CA ALA A 136 10.39 -3.36 3.21
C ALA A 136 10.06 -3.97 4.58
N GLY A 137 9.08 -3.39 5.28
CA GLY A 137 8.84 -3.64 6.70
C GLY A 137 9.59 -2.64 7.58
N GLU A 138 9.60 -2.83 8.89
CA GLU A 138 10.22 -1.90 9.84
C GLU A 138 11.75 -1.86 9.70
N GLU A 139 12.38 -3.02 9.53
CA GLU A 139 13.85 -3.15 9.45
C GLU A 139 14.38 -3.43 8.04
N GLY A 140 13.49 -3.60 7.05
CA GLY A 140 13.87 -4.01 5.70
C GLY A 140 14.65 -2.96 4.91
N ASP A 141 15.22 -3.43 3.79
CA ASP A 141 15.88 -2.59 2.79
C ASP A 141 14.91 -1.57 2.17
N TRP A 142 15.47 -0.52 1.58
CA TRP A 142 14.71 0.47 0.83
C TRP A 142 14.15 -0.14 -0.45
N VAL A 143 12.86 0.09 -0.67
CA VAL A 143 12.11 -0.35 -1.84
C VAL A 143 11.30 0.83 -2.39
N THR A 144 11.01 0.79 -3.69
CA THR A 144 10.12 1.78 -4.31
C THR A 144 8.71 1.24 -4.32
N GLN A 145 7.77 1.98 -3.72
CA GLN A 145 6.34 1.72 -3.86
C GLN A 145 5.73 2.75 -4.80
N ALA A 146 4.80 2.29 -5.64
CA ALA A 146 3.99 3.13 -6.51
C ALA A 146 2.51 2.91 -6.24
N ALA A 147 1.74 3.99 -6.18
CA ALA A 147 0.29 3.95 -6.19
C ALA A 147 -0.21 4.49 -7.53
N LEU A 148 -0.91 3.64 -8.28
CA LEU A 148 -1.51 3.97 -9.55
C LEU A 148 -2.98 4.31 -9.33
N TYR A 149 -3.36 5.49 -9.76
CA TYR A 149 -4.73 5.97 -9.69
C TYR A 149 -5.29 6.20 -11.08
N ARG A 150 -6.60 6.03 -11.19
CA ARG A 150 -7.40 6.53 -12.30
C ARG A 150 -8.08 7.81 -11.88
N SER A 151 -7.88 8.86 -12.68
CA SER A 151 -8.73 10.04 -12.64
C SER A 151 -10.08 9.69 -13.29
N SER A 152 -11.19 9.90 -12.58
CA SER A 152 -12.50 9.79 -13.21
C SER A 152 -12.76 11.08 -13.99
N GLY A 153 -12.77 11.02 -15.32
CA GLY A 153 -13.10 12.18 -16.15
C GLY A 153 -14.46 12.80 -15.80
N ASN A 154 -14.49 14.13 -15.87
CA ASN A 154 -15.64 15.06 -15.77
C ASN A 154 -16.19 15.37 -14.37
N GLY A 155 -15.47 16.23 -13.64
CA GLY A 155 -15.97 16.99 -12.48
C GLY A 155 -14.87 17.27 -11.47
N ALA A 156 -14.84 18.47 -10.88
CA ALA A 156 -13.87 18.87 -9.86
C ALA A 156 -14.06 18.14 -8.49
N GLU A 157 -14.95 17.15 -8.40
CA GLU A 157 -15.47 16.61 -7.13
C GLU A 157 -15.28 15.11 -6.91
N ARG A 158 -14.77 14.31 -7.87
CA ARG A 158 -14.52 12.88 -7.61
C ARG A 158 -13.07 12.61 -7.22
N ALA A 159 -12.89 11.92 -6.10
CA ALA A 159 -11.57 11.50 -5.62
C ALA A 159 -10.93 10.49 -6.59
N PRO A 160 -9.59 10.51 -6.74
CA PRO A 160 -8.89 9.54 -7.59
C PRO A 160 -9.12 8.12 -7.07
N VAL A 161 -9.38 7.19 -7.99
CA VAL A 161 -9.63 5.77 -7.68
C VAL A 161 -8.30 5.02 -7.69
N LEU A 162 -7.96 4.34 -6.61
CA LEU A 162 -6.76 3.49 -6.55
C LEU A 162 -6.98 2.23 -7.42
N GLU A 163 -6.20 2.07 -8.48
CA GLU A 163 -6.30 0.95 -9.42
C GLU A 163 -5.27 -0.14 -9.15
N ALA A 164 -4.06 0.26 -8.73
CA ALA A 164 -3.01 -0.69 -8.37
C ALA A 164 -2.02 -0.12 -7.36
N VAL A 165 -1.42 -1.01 -6.58
CA VAL A 165 -0.22 -0.74 -5.79
C VAL A 165 0.90 -1.62 -6.30
N ILE A 166 2.06 -1.01 -6.55
CA ILE A 166 3.25 -1.66 -7.10
C ILE A 166 4.36 -1.55 -6.08
N LEU A 167 5.10 -2.63 -5.84
CA LEU A 167 6.34 -2.62 -5.05
C LEU A 167 7.47 -3.14 -5.92
N TYR A 168 8.56 -2.42 -5.95
CA TYR A 168 9.76 -2.82 -6.66
C TYR A 168 10.97 -2.73 -5.74
N ASP A 169 11.71 -3.83 -5.70
CA ASP A 169 13.00 -3.93 -5.02
C ASP A 169 14.11 -4.07 -6.07
N ALA A 170 14.88 -2.99 -6.23
CA ALA A 170 15.99 -2.94 -7.17
C ALA A 170 17.07 -3.99 -6.86
N ARG A 171 17.28 -4.33 -5.58
CA ARG A 171 18.32 -5.29 -5.18
C ARG A 171 17.99 -6.69 -5.65
N SER A 172 16.76 -7.14 -5.44
CA SER A 172 16.33 -8.49 -5.83
C SER A 172 15.72 -8.56 -7.23
N GLY A 173 15.35 -7.42 -7.82
CA GLY A 173 14.60 -7.35 -9.08
C GLY A 173 13.15 -7.80 -8.92
N MET A 174 12.67 -7.90 -7.68
CA MET A 174 11.30 -8.31 -7.37
C MET A 174 10.34 -7.17 -7.70
N LEU A 175 9.39 -7.42 -8.60
CA LEU A 175 8.27 -6.53 -8.89
C LEU A 175 6.96 -7.20 -8.45
N GLU A 176 6.29 -6.61 -7.48
CA GLU A 176 5.00 -7.07 -6.98
C GLU A 176 3.92 -6.05 -7.36
N ILE A 177 2.77 -6.54 -7.81
CA ILE A 177 1.62 -5.70 -8.16
C ILE A 177 0.38 -6.28 -7.53
N ILE A 178 -0.41 -5.39 -6.93
CA ILE A 178 -1.77 -5.69 -6.49
C ILE A 178 -2.73 -4.85 -7.30
N ALA A 179 -3.61 -5.50 -8.04
CA ALA A 179 -4.65 -4.86 -8.85
C ALA A 179 -5.94 -5.70 -8.84
N MET A 180 -7.09 -5.05 -8.77
CA MET A 180 -8.38 -5.76 -8.67
C MET A 180 -8.77 -6.55 -9.92
N ALA A 181 -8.24 -6.19 -11.09
CA ALA A 181 -8.50 -6.89 -12.35
C ALA A 181 -7.24 -7.70 -12.76
N PRO A 182 -7.21 -9.02 -12.55
CA PRO A 182 -5.99 -9.83 -12.75
C PRO A 182 -5.35 -9.73 -14.14
N PRO A 183 -6.09 -9.69 -15.27
CA PRO A 183 -5.49 -9.50 -16.59
C PRO A 183 -4.78 -8.14 -16.74
N ARG A 184 -5.18 -7.14 -15.95
CA ARG A 184 -4.64 -5.79 -15.99
C ARG A 184 -3.30 -5.68 -15.23
N ALA A 185 -3.10 -6.50 -14.19
CA ALA A 185 -1.85 -6.51 -13.42
C ALA A 185 -0.62 -6.81 -14.30
N GLU A 186 -0.75 -7.75 -15.24
CA GLU A 186 0.34 -8.15 -16.14
C GLU A 186 0.70 -7.02 -17.12
N VAL A 187 -0.31 -6.35 -17.68
CA VAL A 187 -0.09 -5.22 -18.58
C VAL A 187 0.57 -4.05 -17.81
N ILE A 188 0.08 -3.73 -16.62
CA ILE A 188 0.67 -2.69 -15.77
C ILE A 188 2.13 -3.03 -15.42
N ALA A 189 2.43 -4.29 -15.10
CA ALA A 189 3.79 -4.74 -14.82
C ALA A 189 4.72 -4.52 -16.00
N ALA A 190 4.30 -4.95 -17.19
CA ALA A 190 5.08 -4.78 -18.41
C ALA A 190 5.33 -3.31 -18.72
N LEU A 191 4.29 -2.48 -18.61
CA LEU A 191 4.41 -1.03 -18.79
C LEU A 191 5.39 -0.42 -17.77
N PHE A 192 5.32 -0.81 -16.49
CA PHE A 192 6.20 -0.31 -15.44
C PHE A 192 7.66 -0.65 -15.76
N ALA A 193 7.92 -1.91 -16.12
CA ALA A 193 9.25 -2.36 -16.46
C ALA A 193 9.81 -1.66 -17.71
N GLU A 194 9.02 -1.53 -18.77
CA GLU A 194 9.46 -0.87 -20.00
C GLU A 194 9.73 0.61 -19.81
N THR A 195 8.87 1.32 -19.08
CA THR A 195 8.90 2.79 -19.03
C THR A 195 9.71 3.34 -17.85
N LEU A 196 9.70 2.66 -16.70
CA LEU A 196 10.34 3.14 -15.48
C LEU A 196 11.59 2.34 -15.10
N LEU A 197 11.78 1.15 -15.67
CA LEU A 197 13.00 0.35 -15.49
C LEU A 197 13.81 0.17 -16.79
N ASN A 198 13.35 0.78 -17.89
CA ASN A 198 13.94 0.64 -19.23
C ASN A 198 14.20 -0.83 -19.63
N ALA A 199 13.34 -1.74 -19.15
CA ALA A 199 13.45 -3.16 -19.38
C ALA A 199 12.95 -3.47 -20.80
N LYS A 200 13.88 -3.73 -21.72
CA LYS A 200 13.55 -4.15 -23.10
C LYS A 200 13.09 -5.61 -23.21
N ARG A 201 13.15 -6.37 -22.11
CA ARG A 201 12.79 -7.79 -22.05
C ARG A 201 11.45 -7.98 -21.35
N ALA A 202 10.70 -8.99 -21.80
CA ALA A 202 9.49 -9.45 -21.15
C ALA A 202 9.77 -9.87 -19.69
N LEU A 203 8.89 -9.45 -18.78
CA LEU A 203 8.91 -9.87 -17.38
C LEU A 203 8.65 -11.38 -17.28
N ALA A 204 9.39 -12.05 -16.40
CA ALA A 204 9.12 -13.45 -16.09
C ALA A 204 8.20 -13.55 -14.86
N PRO A 205 6.99 -14.14 -14.98
CA PRO A 205 6.13 -14.33 -13.81
C PRO A 205 6.79 -15.28 -12.81
N LEU A 206 6.78 -14.92 -11.51
CA LEU A 206 7.48 -15.70 -10.49
C LEU A 206 6.82 -17.07 -10.22
N TRP A 207 5.51 -17.17 -10.43
CA TRP A 207 4.79 -18.45 -10.32
C TRP A 207 5.21 -19.47 -11.40
N ARG A 208 5.75 -19.01 -12.56
CA ARG A 208 6.29 -19.91 -13.59
C ARG A 208 7.71 -20.41 -13.27
N GLN A 209 8.51 -19.60 -12.57
CA GLN A 209 9.91 -19.96 -12.27
C GLN A 209 10.04 -20.99 -11.15
N GLN A 210 9.02 -21.17 -10.30
CA GLN A 210 9.08 -22.04 -9.12
C GLN A 210 8.22 -23.31 -9.22
N GLY A 211 7.63 -23.61 -10.39
CA GLY A 211 6.81 -24.82 -10.55
C GLY A 211 5.52 -24.82 -9.70
N ILE A 212 5.08 -23.64 -9.23
CA ILE A 212 3.90 -23.50 -8.37
C ILE A 212 2.66 -23.53 -9.28
N ARG A 213 2.07 -24.72 -9.42
CA ARG A 213 0.68 -24.87 -9.82
C ARG A 213 -0.16 -24.56 -8.57
N ASP A 214 -1.13 -23.66 -8.67
CA ASP A 214 -2.16 -23.41 -7.64
C ASP A 214 -1.86 -22.40 -6.51
N GLY A 215 -1.08 -21.35 -6.78
CA GLY A 215 -1.26 -20.06 -6.10
C GLY A 215 -0.77 -19.93 -4.64
N ALA A 216 -0.14 -20.96 -4.07
CA ALA A 216 0.52 -20.85 -2.77
C ALA A 216 1.99 -20.43 -2.97
N TRP A 217 2.27 -19.12 -2.87
CA TRP A 217 3.64 -18.62 -2.88
C TRP A 217 4.31 -18.80 -1.51
N VAL A 218 5.54 -19.32 -1.51
CA VAL A 218 6.44 -19.33 -0.34
C VAL A 218 7.52 -18.28 -0.58
N ALA A 219 7.66 -17.33 0.34
CA ALA A 219 8.63 -16.25 0.21
C ALA A 219 10.07 -16.78 0.09
N PRO A 220 10.94 -16.19 -0.75
CA PRO A 220 12.35 -16.54 -0.83
C PRO A 220 13.01 -16.49 0.55
N ALA A 221 13.95 -17.38 0.83
CA ALA A 221 14.59 -17.52 2.15
C ALA A 221 15.26 -16.24 2.69
N HIS A 222 15.70 -15.31 1.81
CA HIS A 222 16.26 -14.01 2.21
C HIS A 222 15.18 -12.93 2.52
N ARG A 223 13.92 -13.24 2.21
CA ARG A 223 12.71 -12.56 2.66
C ARG A 223 11.80 -13.54 3.42
N ALA A 224 12.40 -14.53 4.10
CA ALA A 224 11.72 -15.23 5.16
C ALA A 224 11.50 -14.20 6.28
N PHE A 225 10.47 -13.36 6.11
CA PHE A 225 9.88 -12.70 7.26
C PHE A 225 9.59 -13.83 8.24
N PRO A 226 10.08 -13.76 9.49
CA PRO A 226 9.43 -14.51 10.54
C PRO A 226 8.02 -13.93 10.59
N VAL A 227 7.08 -14.56 9.89
CA VAL A 227 5.67 -14.26 10.02
C VAL A 227 5.28 -14.73 11.42
N ARG A 228 5.56 -13.92 12.44
CA ARG A 228 4.66 -13.82 13.58
C ARG A 228 3.46 -13.01 13.10
N GLY A 229 2.60 -13.62 12.28
CA GLY A 229 1.52 -12.86 11.65
C GLY A 229 0.78 -13.58 10.53
N ALA A 230 0.38 -14.83 10.74
CA ALA A 230 -0.80 -15.31 10.02
C ALA A 230 -1.98 -14.37 10.33
N MET A 231 -2.72 -13.95 9.30
CA MET A 231 -3.89 -13.05 9.34
C MET A 231 -4.61 -13.02 10.68
N GLY A 232 -4.70 -11.91 11.40
CA GLY A 232 -5.53 -11.86 12.60
C GLY A 232 -6.18 -10.51 12.83
N TRP A 233 -7.38 -10.52 13.40
CA TRP A 233 -8.00 -9.32 13.97
C TRP A 233 -7.57 -9.23 15.44
N CYS A 234 -7.32 -8.02 15.92
CA CYS A 234 -7.06 -7.77 17.35
C CYS A 234 -8.35 -7.30 18.02
N ASP A 235 -8.82 -8.04 19.02
CA ASP A 235 -9.71 -7.53 20.07
C ASP A 235 -8.91 -7.27 21.36
N GLU A 236 -9.60 -6.93 22.46
CA GLU A 236 -9.00 -6.69 23.77
C GLU A 236 -8.30 -7.94 24.37
N GLU A 237 -8.52 -9.14 23.82
CA GLU A 237 -7.99 -10.42 24.32
C GLU A 237 -6.74 -10.91 23.56
N GLY A 238 -6.29 -10.19 22.54
CA GLY A 238 -5.05 -10.49 21.81
C GLY A 238 -5.23 -11.17 20.45
N TRP A 239 -4.10 -11.56 19.86
CA TRP A 239 -4.00 -11.95 18.45
C TRP A 239 -4.61 -13.34 18.16
N ARG A 240 -5.41 -13.46 17.10
CA ARG A 240 -5.93 -14.76 16.59
C ARG A 240 -5.71 -14.92 15.08
N PRO A 241 -5.04 -15.99 14.60
CA PRO A 241 -4.79 -16.19 13.17
C PRO A 241 -5.96 -16.86 12.44
N VAL A 242 -6.48 -16.30 11.34
CA VAL A 242 -7.33 -17.00 10.38
C VAL A 242 -7.22 -16.48 8.93
N ASP A 243 -6.63 -17.29 8.05
CA ASP A 243 -6.93 -17.30 6.61
C ASP A 243 -8.33 -17.91 6.42
N THR A 244 -9.37 -17.13 6.70
CA THR A 244 -10.76 -17.55 6.41
C THR A 244 -11.26 -16.95 5.10
N PRO A 245 -12.21 -17.63 4.42
CA PRO A 245 -13.01 -17.02 3.37
C PRO A 245 -13.65 -15.68 3.79
N ALA A 246 -14.04 -15.55 5.07
CA ALA A 246 -14.58 -14.30 5.62
C ALA A 246 -13.55 -13.17 5.66
N ALA A 247 -12.30 -13.44 6.04
CA ALA A 247 -11.22 -12.46 6.01
C ALA A 247 -10.91 -12.01 4.58
N ARG A 248 -10.95 -12.93 3.59
CA ARG A 248 -10.79 -12.59 2.16
C ARG A 248 -11.92 -11.69 1.66
N ALA A 249 -13.17 -12.01 2.00
CA ALA A 249 -14.33 -11.22 1.64
C ALA A 249 -14.31 -9.82 2.28
N ALA A 250 -13.90 -9.71 3.55
CA ALA A 250 -13.73 -8.43 4.23
C ALA A 250 -12.63 -7.57 3.56
N ASN A 251 -11.52 -8.19 3.17
CA ASN A 251 -10.43 -7.51 2.48
C ASN A 251 -10.89 -7.01 1.09
N GLU A 252 -11.62 -7.84 0.34
CA GLU A 252 -12.21 -7.44 -0.95
C GLU A 252 -13.22 -6.28 -0.81
N ALA A 253 -14.10 -6.33 0.20
CA ALA A 253 -15.03 -5.25 0.50
C ALA A 253 -14.30 -3.94 0.83
N ARG A 254 -13.20 -4.03 1.59
CA ARG A 254 -12.38 -2.88 1.97
C ARG A 254 -11.65 -2.25 0.78
N TRP A 255 -11.11 -3.08 -0.11
CA TRP A 255 -10.54 -2.61 -1.39
C TRP A 255 -11.58 -1.91 -2.26
N ARG A 256 -12.80 -2.46 -2.37
CA ARG A 256 -13.89 -1.80 -3.10
C ARG A 256 -14.27 -0.45 -2.49
N ALA A 257 -14.25 -0.33 -1.16
CA ALA A 257 -14.51 0.95 -0.48
C ALA A 257 -13.41 2.01 -0.70
N LEU A 258 -12.17 1.59 -1.01
CA LEU A 258 -11.09 2.51 -1.40
C LEU A 258 -11.07 2.82 -2.90
N ALA A 259 -11.77 1.99 -3.71
CA ALA A 259 -11.86 2.12 -5.16
C ALA A 259 -13.10 2.93 -5.65
N HIS A 260 -13.95 3.41 -4.72
CA HIS A 260 -15.17 4.18 -4.99
C HIS A 260 -15.19 5.46 -4.16
#